data_AF-A0A2D8JJY7-F1
#
_entry.id   AF-A0A2D8JJY7-F1
#
_cell.length_a   1.000
_cell.length_b   1.000
_cell.length_c   1.000
_cell.angle_alpha   90.00
_cell.angle_beta   90.00
_cell.angle_gamma   90.00
#
_symmetry.space_group_name_H-M   'P 1'
#
loop_
_entity.id
_entity.type
_entity.pdbx_description
1 polymer ?
#
loop_
_entity_poly.entity_id
_entity_poly.type
_entity_poly.pdbx_seq_one_letter_code
_entity_poly.pdbx_strand_id
1 'polypeptide(L)'
;MKNIKIYIIVVIAIFNIAVSENYFVEQTRFENFWKRTFKQMTFREPISFMPYNLKVGYFFYGGSGYLENWNNILLGEDSFEESPFDLSNNNFPDISSKKYRKGLTVELDFLRYNFFKKYQNIIDAQIGFGYKYNKVMHTAELNGIRLQPNFQDLNINLTLISQWNPKFLTYLYYSYGLVKAHFYDTALGKASGDGYSQGLGLGVNFVSLNTTRKKNLYGLELRFENLSVNDISEPSGFDFINSFDMEKIGLIFSFGIGYGGNATLGDESYKQMLAGDYISALQGLQKFQYNNRYAFNTTKVNEMIDICRMQIPYQLYDMAMENYYSNQLQDAMVLLNKASYNSKDSLKYKIENQKYIIATEMIETSEVLFKNYSIDDQIDFFKGLENISNQVNEKIGNLLIMKGDMYKKKKQYELAYEMYMRSIAYDINNVNIVNIKLDRMATFLLNDSYKFLQNKEYIIAFEHLSLIKYIAKNNNISKSLLKIVEQKLQDEQLKNLRGKIKIVLNKEKEFNLKAEAESIYLGDDYLKVIKSLGSPNKIIEKKKLNEQYELLVYKIDNIKYRLFFKNKVLIDVERK
;
A
#
# COMPACT_ATOMS: atom_id res chain seq x y z
N MET A 1 -7.92 42.99 -30.49
CA MET A 1 -8.19 42.81 -29.01
C MET A 1 -9.14 41.67 -28.57
N LYS A 2 -10.16 41.22 -29.33
CA LYS A 2 -11.16 40.23 -28.83
C LYS A 2 -10.69 38.76 -28.92
N ASN A 3 -9.78 38.44 -29.86
CA ASN A 3 -9.32 37.06 -30.11
C ASN A 3 -8.10 36.64 -29.27
N ILE A 4 -7.23 37.58 -28.84
CA ILE A 4 -6.13 37.35 -27.88
C ILE A 4 -6.62 36.69 -26.58
N LYS A 5 -7.85 36.99 -26.16
CA LYS A 5 -8.48 36.36 -24.98
C LYS A 5 -8.71 34.86 -25.15
N ILE A 6 -9.08 34.38 -26.34
CA ILE A 6 -9.35 32.96 -26.58
C ILE A 6 -8.06 32.14 -26.55
N TYR A 7 -6.96 32.68 -27.08
CA TYR A 7 -5.65 32.01 -27.08
C TYR A 7 -5.06 31.89 -25.68
N ILE A 8 -5.17 32.95 -24.87
CA ILE A 8 -4.82 32.91 -23.45
C ILE A 8 -5.69 31.88 -22.72
N ILE A 9 -6.99 31.78 -23.04
CA ILE A 9 -7.90 30.79 -22.44
C ILE A 9 -7.51 29.35 -22.80
N VAL A 10 -7.11 29.04 -24.04
CA VAL A 10 -6.70 27.68 -24.44
C VAL A 10 -5.36 27.28 -23.80
N VAL A 11 -4.40 28.21 -23.75
CA VAL A 11 -3.11 28.00 -23.06
C VAL A 11 -3.33 27.82 -21.57
N ILE A 12 -4.17 28.65 -20.94
CA ILE A 12 -4.57 28.52 -19.55
C ILE A 12 -5.34 27.20 -19.34
N ALA A 13 -6.16 26.75 -20.28
CA ALA A 13 -6.91 25.49 -20.16
C ALA A 13 -5.99 24.27 -20.22
N ILE A 14 -5.02 24.23 -21.14
CA ILE A 14 -4.02 23.15 -21.23
C ILE A 14 -3.11 23.18 -19.98
N PHE A 15 -2.73 24.36 -19.52
CA PHE A 15 -1.94 24.54 -18.31
C PHE A 15 -2.74 24.14 -17.05
N ASN A 16 -4.03 24.44 -16.98
CA ASN A 16 -4.91 24.05 -15.88
C ASN A 16 -5.21 22.55 -15.84
N ILE A 17 -5.40 21.90 -17.00
CA ILE A 17 -5.54 20.43 -17.04
C ILE A 17 -4.29 19.77 -16.46
N ALA A 18 -3.13 20.32 -16.80
CA ALA A 18 -1.88 19.88 -16.22
C ALA A 18 -1.89 20.15 -14.70
N VAL A 19 -2.11 21.41 -14.26
CA VAL A 19 -2.03 21.86 -12.85
C VAL A 19 -3.14 21.37 -11.93
N SER A 20 -4.20 20.76 -12.47
CA SER A 20 -5.34 20.29 -11.69
C SER A 20 -4.94 19.40 -10.49
N GLU A 21 -5.41 19.80 -9.30
CA GLU A 21 -5.32 19.02 -8.06
C GLU A 21 -6.34 17.90 -8.10
N ASN A 22 -5.95 16.75 -8.65
CA ASN A 22 -6.78 15.56 -8.61
C ASN A 22 -6.50 14.77 -7.33
N TYR A 23 -7.58 14.34 -6.67
CA TYR A 23 -7.57 13.36 -5.58
C TYR A 23 -6.63 12.20 -5.89
N PHE A 24 -5.85 11.74 -4.91
CA PHE A 24 -4.88 10.66 -5.12
C PHE A 24 -5.55 9.33 -5.46
N VAL A 25 -6.74 9.09 -4.92
CA VAL A 25 -7.59 7.94 -5.25
C VAL A 25 -8.06 8.06 -6.70
N GLU A 26 -7.84 7.01 -7.48
CA GLU A 26 -8.29 6.93 -8.86
C GLU A 26 -9.79 6.61 -8.88
N GLN A 27 -10.59 7.46 -9.53
CA GLN A 27 -12.02 7.24 -9.69
C GLN A 27 -12.34 6.52 -11.00
N THR A 28 -11.43 6.58 -11.99
CA THR A 28 -11.63 6.00 -13.32
C THR A 28 -10.37 5.35 -13.88
N ARG A 29 -10.54 4.43 -14.84
CA ARG A 29 -9.43 3.81 -15.60
C ARG A 29 -8.59 4.85 -16.35
N PHE A 30 -9.23 5.92 -16.84
CA PHE A 30 -8.54 7.02 -17.51
C PHE A 30 -7.63 7.77 -16.55
N GLU A 31 -8.11 8.09 -15.35
CA GLU A 31 -7.29 8.76 -14.33
C GLU A 31 -6.09 7.93 -13.91
N ASN A 32 -6.27 6.61 -13.74
CA ASN A 32 -5.18 5.69 -13.46
C ASN A 32 -4.13 5.75 -14.58
N PHE A 33 -4.56 5.55 -15.83
CA PHE A 33 -3.69 5.64 -17.00
C PHE A 33 -2.96 6.99 -17.08
N TRP A 34 -3.68 8.10 -16.89
CA TRP A 34 -3.12 9.45 -16.93
C TRP A 34 -2.07 9.67 -15.85
N LYS A 35 -2.37 9.32 -14.59
CA LYS A 35 -1.45 9.47 -13.47
C LYS A 35 -0.19 8.63 -13.66
N ARG A 36 -0.36 7.34 -13.98
CA ARG A 36 0.77 6.43 -14.19
C ARG A 36 1.63 6.81 -15.39
N THR A 37 1.05 7.37 -16.45
CA THR A 37 1.79 7.68 -17.68
C THR A 37 2.39 9.07 -17.65
N PHE A 38 1.65 10.08 -17.21
CA PHE A 38 1.99 11.49 -17.41
C PHE A 38 2.27 12.27 -16.11
N LYS A 39 1.67 11.90 -14.98
CA LYS A 39 1.77 12.64 -13.71
C LYS A 39 2.55 11.85 -12.65
N GLN A 40 3.84 11.69 -12.89
CA GLN A 40 4.76 10.89 -12.07
C GLN A 40 5.65 11.70 -11.13
N MET A 41 5.68 13.03 -11.26
CA MET A 41 6.67 13.93 -10.64
C MET A 41 6.03 14.95 -9.69
N THR A 42 5.20 14.48 -8.75
CA THR A 42 4.49 15.32 -7.77
C THR A 42 5.42 15.91 -6.70
N PHE A 43 6.39 15.12 -6.24
CA PHE A 43 7.30 15.42 -5.14
C PHE A 43 8.72 15.69 -5.61
N ARG A 44 8.90 15.95 -6.90
CA ARG A 44 10.22 16.18 -7.50
C ARG A 44 10.98 17.32 -6.83
N GLU A 45 12.29 17.28 -6.93
CA GLU A 45 13.10 18.46 -6.62
C GLU A 45 12.68 19.63 -7.55
N PRO A 46 12.74 20.89 -7.10
CA PRO A 46 12.58 22.04 -7.98
C PRO A 46 13.67 22.08 -9.06
N ILE A 47 13.36 22.62 -10.23
CA ILE A 47 14.40 22.93 -11.23
C ILE A 47 15.03 24.25 -10.81
N SER A 48 16.22 24.16 -10.26
CA SER A 48 16.86 25.25 -9.52
C SER A 48 17.58 26.27 -10.40
N PHE A 49 18.21 25.82 -11.49
CA PHE A 49 19.10 26.63 -12.29
C PHE A 49 19.29 26.05 -13.70
N MET A 50 19.38 26.93 -14.70
CA MET A 50 19.78 26.59 -16.06
C MET A 50 20.86 27.57 -16.51
N PRO A 51 22.14 27.15 -16.60
CA PRO A 51 23.25 28.06 -16.89
C PRO A 51 23.14 28.66 -18.29
N TYR A 52 22.73 27.85 -19.26
CA TYR A 52 22.54 28.28 -20.64
C TYR A 52 21.49 27.45 -21.37
N ASN A 53 20.91 28.03 -22.41
CA ASN A 53 20.05 27.35 -23.38
C ASN A 53 20.24 28.01 -24.75
N LEU A 54 20.81 27.25 -25.68
CA LEU A 54 20.97 27.69 -27.06
C LEU A 54 19.68 27.39 -27.81
N LYS A 55 19.16 28.38 -28.52
CA LYS A 55 17.94 28.31 -29.31
C LYS A 55 18.27 28.67 -30.74
N VAL A 56 17.78 27.86 -31.67
CA VAL A 56 17.90 28.10 -33.11
C VAL A 56 16.55 27.85 -33.74
N GLY A 57 16.08 28.75 -34.58
CA GLY A 57 14.77 28.60 -35.20
C GLY A 57 14.63 29.32 -36.52
N TYR A 58 13.53 29.01 -37.20
CA TYR A 58 13.05 29.79 -38.32
C TYR A 58 11.83 30.60 -37.87
N PHE A 59 11.63 31.75 -38.50
CA PHE A 59 10.45 32.57 -38.25
C PHE A 59 9.87 33.15 -39.54
N PHE A 60 8.59 33.44 -39.46
CA PHE A 60 7.84 34.24 -40.42
C PHE A 60 7.40 35.53 -39.75
N TYR A 61 7.36 36.62 -40.51
CA TYR A 61 6.98 37.91 -39.96
C TYR A 61 6.10 38.74 -40.90
N GLY A 62 5.17 39.48 -40.30
CA GLY A 62 4.27 40.43 -40.94
C GLY A 62 4.34 41.79 -40.25
N GLY A 63 3.50 42.72 -40.71
CA GLY A 63 3.28 43.98 -40.01
C GLY A 63 2.33 43.84 -38.83
N SER A 64 1.86 44.98 -38.33
CA SER A 64 0.81 45.05 -37.30
C SER A 64 -0.41 44.24 -37.70
N GLY A 65 -0.95 43.45 -36.76
CA GLY A 65 -2.15 42.63 -36.98
C GLY A 65 -1.86 41.21 -37.46
N TYR A 66 -0.65 40.91 -37.94
CA TYR A 66 -0.29 39.59 -38.48
C TYR A 66 -0.64 38.41 -37.55
N LEU A 67 -0.46 38.55 -36.23
CA LEU A 67 -0.81 37.51 -35.27
C LEU A 67 -2.33 37.40 -35.00
N GLU A 68 -3.12 38.42 -35.32
CA GLU A 68 -4.59 38.38 -35.19
C GLU A 68 -5.21 37.41 -36.21
N ASN A 69 -4.53 37.12 -37.32
CA ASN A 69 -4.95 36.19 -38.38
C ASN A 69 -4.33 34.76 -38.26
N TRP A 70 -4.09 34.30 -37.03
CA TRP A 70 -3.51 32.98 -36.74
C TRP A 70 -4.15 31.79 -37.47
N ASN A 71 -5.46 31.82 -37.69
CA ASN A 71 -6.17 30.74 -38.38
C ASN A 71 -5.67 30.58 -39.83
N ASN A 72 -5.43 31.69 -40.52
CA ASN A 72 -4.93 31.70 -41.90
C ASN A 72 -3.46 31.24 -41.92
N ILE A 73 -2.67 31.64 -40.92
CA ILE A 73 -1.28 31.20 -40.74
C ILE A 73 -1.19 29.67 -40.57
N LEU A 74 -2.06 29.07 -39.76
CA LEU A 74 -2.11 27.62 -39.54
C LEU A 74 -2.54 26.84 -40.80
N LEU A 75 -3.46 27.41 -41.59
CA LEU A 75 -3.94 26.82 -42.85
C LEU A 75 -2.95 27.02 -44.01
N GLY A 76 -1.87 27.76 -43.78
CA GLY A 76 -0.82 28.00 -44.77
C GLY A 76 -1.17 29.08 -45.80
N GLU A 77 -2.18 29.90 -45.51
CA GLU A 77 -2.56 31.03 -46.36
C GLU A 77 -1.54 32.18 -46.19
N ASP A 78 -1.16 32.81 -47.30
CA ASP A 78 -0.12 33.84 -47.36
C ASP A 78 -0.68 35.25 -47.04
N SER A 79 -1.30 35.43 -45.88
CA SER A 79 -1.70 36.75 -45.38
C SER A 79 -0.62 37.32 -44.44
N PHE A 80 0.36 38.04 -45.00
CA PHE A 80 1.38 38.77 -44.21
C PHE A 80 0.88 40.14 -43.70
N GLU A 81 -0.39 40.46 -43.99
CA GLU A 81 -1.06 41.74 -43.71
C GLU A 81 -0.29 42.96 -44.22
N GLU A 82 -0.26 44.04 -43.42
CA GLU A 82 0.41 45.29 -43.72
C GLU A 82 1.94 45.14 -43.78
N SER A 83 2.57 46.11 -44.41
CA SER A 83 4.02 46.24 -44.34
C SER A 83 4.42 46.51 -42.88
N PRO A 84 5.46 45.85 -42.35
CA PRO A 84 6.04 46.17 -41.05
C PRO A 84 6.81 47.48 -41.10
N PHE A 85 7.10 48.00 -42.29
CA PHE A 85 7.64 49.33 -42.48
C PHE A 85 6.50 50.31 -42.68
N ASP A 86 6.42 51.32 -41.82
CA ASP A 86 5.70 52.56 -42.12
C ASP A 86 6.62 53.45 -42.98
N LEU A 87 6.18 53.72 -44.20
CA LEU A 87 7.00 54.35 -45.23
C LEU A 87 6.53 55.78 -45.52
N SER A 88 7.48 56.70 -45.67
CA SER A 88 7.21 58.09 -46.08
C SER A 88 6.83 58.21 -47.57
N ASN A 89 7.26 57.24 -48.40
CA ASN A 89 7.02 57.19 -49.84
C ASN A 89 7.09 55.76 -50.42
N ASN A 90 6.76 55.61 -51.71
CA ASN A 90 6.68 54.31 -52.38
C ASN A 90 8.00 53.83 -53.01
N ASN A 91 9.12 54.54 -52.83
CA ASN A 91 10.41 54.19 -53.43
C ASN A 91 11.24 53.27 -52.51
N PHE A 92 10.65 52.14 -52.10
CA PHE A 92 11.24 51.18 -51.17
C PHE A 92 11.15 49.74 -51.70
N PRO A 93 12.10 48.83 -51.38
CA PRO A 93 12.05 47.45 -51.88
C PRO A 93 10.77 46.71 -51.49
N ASP A 94 10.14 46.04 -52.46
CA ASP A 94 8.93 45.26 -52.23
C ASP A 94 9.23 43.95 -51.47
N ILE A 95 8.54 43.79 -50.35
CA ILE A 95 8.61 42.63 -49.45
C ILE A 95 7.28 41.88 -49.32
N SER A 96 6.33 42.10 -50.24
CA SER A 96 5.03 41.40 -50.28
C SER A 96 5.18 39.88 -50.37
N SER A 97 6.22 39.40 -51.07
CA SER A 97 6.49 37.98 -51.22
C SER A 97 6.96 37.31 -49.92
N LYS A 98 6.39 36.16 -49.60
CA LYS A 98 6.78 35.26 -48.50
C LYS A 98 8.28 35.01 -48.39
N LYS A 99 9.03 34.99 -49.50
CA LYS A 99 10.48 34.75 -49.46
C LYS A 99 11.23 35.84 -48.68
N TYR A 100 10.77 37.09 -48.74
CA TYR A 100 11.36 38.21 -47.99
C TYR A 100 10.85 38.27 -46.55
N ARG A 101 9.81 37.50 -46.21
CA ARG A 101 9.18 37.44 -44.88
C ARG A 101 9.62 36.25 -44.02
N LYS A 102 10.77 35.66 -44.36
CA LYS A 102 11.36 34.49 -43.67
C LYS A 102 12.71 34.84 -43.10
N GLY A 103 12.97 34.39 -41.87
CA GLY A 103 14.24 34.60 -41.20
C GLY A 103 14.70 33.45 -40.33
N LEU A 104 15.94 33.56 -39.86
CA LEU A 104 16.55 32.69 -38.86
C LEU A 104 16.75 33.45 -37.57
N THR A 105 16.54 32.75 -36.46
CA THR A 105 16.83 33.26 -35.13
C THR A 105 17.82 32.36 -34.42
N VAL A 106 18.76 32.99 -33.72
CA VAL A 106 19.68 32.34 -32.79
C VAL A 106 19.61 33.10 -31.48
N GLU A 107 19.27 32.43 -30.38
CA GLU A 107 19.22 33.02 -29.05
C GLU A 107 20.04 32.19 -28.07
N LEU A 108 20.76 32.87 -27.18
CA LEU A 108 21.40 32.27 -26.03
C LEU A 108 20.74 32.84 -24.77
N ASP A 109 19.93 32.02 -24.09
CA ASP A 109 19.53 32.34 -22.72
C ASP A 109 20.65 31.92 -21.78
N PHE A 110 20.88 32.68 -20.72
CA PHE A 110 21.86 32.35 -19.70
C PHE A 110 21.42 32.80 -18.31
N LEU A 111 22.03 32.16 -17.30
CA LEU A 111 21.84 32.44 -15.88
C LEU A 111 20.37 32.40 -15.40
N ARG A 112 19.56 31.49 -15.94
CA ARG A 112 18.17 31.35 -15.50
C ARG A 112 18.11 30.69 -14.12
N TYR A 113 17.61 31.42 -13.13
CA TYR A 113 17.57 30.98 -11.74
C TYR A 113 16.13 30.91 -11.20
N ASN A 114 15.81 29.83 -10.48
CA ASN A 114 14.53 29.66 -9.83
C ASN A 114 14.53 30.28 -8.42
N PHE A 115 13.91 31.44 -8.29
CA PHE A 115 13.80 32.16 -7.02
C PHE A 115 12.82 31.48 -6.04
N PHE A 116 11.89 30.66 -6.54
CA PHE A 116 10.85 30.03 -5.75
C PHE A 116 11.14 28.59 -5.32
N LYS A 117 12.34 28.07 -5.62
CA LYS A 117 12.73 26.68 -5.35
C LYS A 117 12.58 26.21 -3.89
N LYS A 118 12.51 27.13 -2.92
CA LYS A 118 12.30 26.77 -1.50
C LYS A 118 10.82 26.65 -1.11
N TYR A 119 9.90 27.21 -1.91
CA TYR A 119 8.50 27.38 -1.53
C TYR A 119 7.57 26.36 -2.19
N GLN A 120 7.82 25.99 -3.46
CA GLN A 120 7.00 25.02 -4.18
C GLN A 120 7.76 24.40 -5.37
N ASN A 121 7.27 23.27 -5.88
CA ASN A 121 7.81 22.51 -7.01
C ASN A 121 6.77 22.17 -8.09
N ILE A 122 5.58 22.78 -8.06
CA ILE A 122 4.52 22.56 -9.05
C ILE A 122 4.88 23.32 -10.34
N ILE A 123 5.28 24.58 -10.20
CA ILE A 123 5.69 25.47 -11.29
C ILE A 123 7.02 26.13 -10.89
N ASP A 124 8.11 25.83 -11.58
CA ASP A 124 9.36 26.52 -11.39
C ASP A 124 9.35 27.83 -12.19
N ALA A 125 9.37 28.97 -11.51
CA ALA A 125 9.50 30.28 -12.13
C ALA A 125 10.97 30.69 -12.14
N GLN A 126 11.55 30.76 -13.34
CA GLN A 126 12.94 31.12 -13.56
C GLN A 126 13.06 32.46 -14.27
N ILE A 127 13.97 33.31 -13.78
CA ILE A 127 14.31 34.58 -14.43
C ILE A 127 15.76 34.49 -14.87
N GLY A 128 16.05 34.97 -16.08
CA GLY A 128 17.41 35.08 -16.60
C GLY A 128 17.53 36.14 -17.69
N PHE A 129 18.65 36.07 -18.41
CA PHE A 129 18.99 37.00 -19.48
C PHE A 129 19.11 36.26 -20.80
N GLY A 130 18.98 36.99 -21.91
CA GLY A 130 19.09 36.45 -23.25
C GLY A 130 19.78 37.42 -24.19
N TYR A 131 20.53 36.86 -25.14
CA TYR A 131 20.98 37.57 -26.33
C TYR A 131 20.43 36.85 -27.56
N LYS A 132 19.67 37.58 -28.38
CA LYS A 132 18.99 37.05 -29.55
C LYS A 132 19.40 37.79 -30.81
N TYR A 133 19.74 37.05 -31.85
CA TYR A 133 20.03 37.56 -33.18
C TYR A 133 19.00 37.02 -34.17
N ASN A 134 18.31 37.93 -34.86
CA ASN A 134 17.37 37.59 -35.93
C ASN A 134 17.91 38.12 -37.25
N LYS A 135 17.80 37.35 -38.32
CA LYS A 135 18.20 37.78 -39.67
C LYS A 135 17.22 37.30 -40.71
N VAL A 136 16.78 38.21 -41.57
CA VAL A 136 15.97 37.88 -42.75
C VAL A 136 16.85 37.15 -43.78
N MET A 137 16.34 36.04 -44.33
CA MET A 137 17.12 35.14 -45.18
C MET A 137 17.42 35.73 -46.57
N HIS A 138 16.44 36.41 -47.15
CA HIS A 138 16.51 36.92 -48.51
C HIS A 138 16.60 38.45 -48.51
N THR A 139 17.30 38.96 -49.51
CA THR A 139 17.49 40.39 -49.71
C THR A 139 16.51 40.90 -50.77
N ALA A 140 15.78 41.97 -50.48
CA ALA A 140 15.00 42.71 -51.46
C ALA A 140 15.82 43.92 -51.94
N GLU A 141 15.76 44.25 -53.23
CA GLU A 141 16.57 45.31 -53.82
C GLU A 141 15.74 46.22 -54.72
N LEU A 142 15.92 47.54 -54.59
CA LEU A 142 15.33 48.55 -55.47
C LEU A 142 16.25 49.79 -55.50
N ASN A 143 16.58 50.30 -56.69
CA ASN A 143 17.32 51.55 -56.86
C ASN A 143 18.60 51.70 -56.02
N GLY A 144 19.36 50.61 -55.83
CA GLY A 144 20.59 50.60 -55.03
C GLY A 144 20.38 50.49 -53.51
N ILE A 145 19.12 50.33 -53.05
CA ILE A 145 18.74 50.02 -51.68
C ILE A 145 18.70 48.51 -51.52
N ARG A 146 19.53 47.98 -50.62
CA ARG A 146 19.64 46.54 -50.35
C ARG A 146 19.03 46.21 -48.98
N LEU A 147 17.76 45.81 -48.96
CA LEU A 147 16.98 45.54 -47.76
C LEU A 147 17.17 44.09 -47.30
N GLN A 148 17.83 43.91 -46.15
CA GLN A 148 17.95 42.63 -45.47
C GLN A 148 17.98 42.83 -43.95
N PRO A 149 16.81 42.99 -43.31
CA PRO A 149 16.76 43.34 -41.91
C PRO A 149 17.42 42.31 -41.00
N ASN A 150 18.13 42.78 -39.99
CA ASN A 150 18.59 41.97 -38.88
C ASN A 150 18.49 42.74 -37.55
N PHE A 151 18.33 41.98 -36.47
CA PHE A 151 18.00 42.52 -35.16
C PHE A 151 18.85 41.83 -34.10
N GLN A 152 19.51 42.63 -33.26
CA GLN A 152 20.20 42.19 -32.06
C GLN A 152 19.38 42.60 -30.84
N ASP A 153 19.02 41.65 -30.01
CA ASP A 153 18.12 41.83 -28.87
C ASP A 153 18.79 41.36 -27.58
N LEU A 154 18.90 42.26 -26.61
CA LEU A 154 19.30 41.96 -25.24
C LEU A 154 18.04 41.94 -24.37
N ASN A 155 17.69 40.76 -23.84
CA ASN A 155 16.44 40.56 -23.15
C ASN A 155 16.60 40.05 -21.70
N ILE A 156 15.57 40.34 -20.90
CA ILE A 156 15.27 39.63 -19.66
C ILE A 156 14.13 38.66 -19.97
N ASN A 157 14.25 37.43 -19.47
CA ASN A 157 13.25 36.40 -19.69
C ASN A 157 12.74 35.77 -18.39
N LEU A 158 11.44 35.43 -18.41
CA LEU A 158 10.74 34.62 -17.43
C LEU A 158 10.36 33.29 -18.07
N THR A 159 10.78 32.18 -17.48
CA THR A 159 10.36 30.84 -17.89
C THR A 159 9.57 30.19 -16.75
N LEU A 160 8.29 29.89 -16.98
CA LEU A 160 7.46 29.09 -16.08
C LEU A 160 7.51 27.64 -16.55
N ILE A 161 8.11 26.77 -15.75
CA ILE A 161 8.35 25.37 -16.11
C ILE A 161 7.46 24.48 -15.26
N SER A 162 6.83 23.48 -15.88
CA SER A 162 6.20 22.40 -15.14
C SER A 162 6.66 21.04 -15.65
N GLN A 163 7.19 20.24 -14.71
CA GLN A 163 7.70 18.91 -14.97
C GLN A 163 6.83 17.87 -14.26
N TRP A 164 5.96 17.24 -15.04
CA TRP A 164 4.98 16.22 -14.61
C TRP A 164 5.51 14.80 -14.83
N ASN A 165 6.46 14.65 -15.76
CA ASN A 165 7.05 13.39 -16.18
C ASN A 165 8.59 13.48 -16.10
N PRO A 166 9.30 12.37 -15.78
CA PRO A 166 10.75 12.38 -15.77
C PRO A 166 11.39 12.65 -17.14
N LYS A 167 10.70 12.32 -18.25
CA LYS A 167 11.23 12.36 -19.62
C LYS A 167 10.95 13.67 -20.37
N PHE A 168 10.01 14.49 -19.91
CA PHE A 168 9.73 15.77 -20.54
C PHE A 168 9.13 16.77 -19.55
N LEU A 169 9.28 18.05 -19.87
CA LEU A 169 8.69 19.17 -19.16
C LEU A 169 8.08 20.15 -20.15
N THR A 170 7.05 20.86 -19.74
CA THR A 170 6.44 21.93 -20.52
C THR A 170 6.81 23.28 -19.94
N TYR A 171 6.84 24.32 -20.76
CA TYR A 171 7.16 25.65 -20.29
C TYR A 171 6.45 26.75 -21.06
N LEU A 172 6.18 27.84 -20.34
CA LEU A 172 5.80 29.14 -20.88
C LEU A 172 7.02 30.06 -20.77
N TYR A 173 7.40 30.68 -21.88
CA TYR A 173 8.50 31.62 -21.99
C TYR A 173 7.95 33.02 -22.24
N TYR A 174 8.46 34.01 -21.52
CA TYR A 174 8.19 35.42 -21.77
C TYR A 174 9.51 36.18 -21.82
N SER A 175 9.69 37.07 -22.77
CA SER A 175 10.88 37.92 -22.88
C SER A 175 10.51 39.36 -23.17
N TYR A 176 11.26 40.28 -22.58
CA TYR A 176 11.23 41.71 -22.91
C TYR A 176 12.67 42.18 -23.13
N GLY A 177 12.95 42.88 -24.22
CA GLY A 177 14.33 43.24 -24.56
C GLY A 177 14.48 44.50 -25.38
N LEU A 178 15.71 45.02 -25.35
CA LEU A 178 16.15 46.18 -26.11
C LEU A 178 16.76 45.72 -27.43
N VAL A 179 16.36 46.34 -28.53
CA VAL A 179 16.69 45.93 -29.88
C VAL A 179 17.55 46.97 -30.56
N LYS A 180 18.61 46.50 -31.22
CA LYS A 180 19.30 47.22 -32.29
C LYS A 180 18.93 46.60 -33.63
N ALA A 181 18.31 47.39 -34.49
CA ALA A 181 17.90 47.02 -35.82
C ALA A 181 18.89 47.54 -36.87
N HIS A 182 19.13 46.74 -37.89
CA HIS A 182 19.72 47.15 -39.15
C HIS A 182 18.75 46.77 -40.26
N PHE A 183 18.39 47.72 -41.12
CA PHE A 183 17.37 47.51 -42.14
C PHE A 183 17.98 47.27 -43.52
N TYR A 184 18.66 48.27 -44.08
CA TYR A 184 19.20 48.23 -45.43
C TYR A 184 20.57 48.89 -45.55
N ASP A 185 21.29 48.52 -46.62
CA ASP A 185 22.54 49.15 -47.05
C ASP A 185 22.33 49.93 -48.37
N THR A 186 23.05 51.04 -48.53
CA THR A 186 23.21 51.79 -49.80
C THR A 186 24.67 52.12 -50.04
N ALA A 187 24.99 52.73 -51.18
CA ALA A 187 26.33 53.26 -51.44
C ALA A 187 26.73 54.40 -50.48
N LEU A 188 25.77 55.11 -49.87
CA LEU A 188 26.01 56.26 -49.00
C LEU A 188 26.02 55.91 -47.51
N GLY A 189 25.60 54.71 -47.12
CA GLY A 189 25.60 54.27 -45.73
C GLY A 189 24.60 53.17 -45.42
N LYS A 190 24.23 53.06 -44.14
CA LYS A 190 23.32 52.04 -43.61
C LYS A 190 22.15 52.66 -42.87
N ALA A 191 20.98 52.04 -42.96
CA ALA A 191 19.85 52.37 -42.11
C ALA A 191 19.80 51.44 -40.89
N SER A 192 19.63 52.04 -39.72
CA SER A 192 19.58 51.33 -38.44
C SER A 192 18.66 52.05 -37.46
N GLY A 193 18.22 51.36 -36.41
CA GLY A 193 17.43 51.98 -35.38
C GLY A 193 17.44 51.23 -34.06
N ASP A 194 16.92 51.87 -33.03
CA ASP A 194 16.77 51.30 -31.69
C ASP A 194 15.29 51.11 -31.34
N GLY A 195 15.00 50.05 -30.61
CA GLY A 195 13.63 49.66 -30.31
C GLY A 195 13.50 48.68 -29.15
N TYR A 196 12.33 48.07 -29.06
CA TYR A 196 12.02 47.05 -28.05
C TYR A 196 11.40 45.82 -28.68
N SER A 197 11.55 44.68 -28.01
CA SER A 197 10.86 43.45 -28.37
C SER A 197 10.15 42.83 -27.18
N GLN A 198 9.05 42.15 -27.47
CA GLN A 198 8.30 41.34 -26.53
C GLN A 198 8.04 39.99 -27.14
N GLY A 199 8.22 38.92 -26.37
CA GLY A 199 8.05 37.56 -26.85
C GLY A 199 7.28 36.70 -25.88
N LEU A 200 6.42 35.83 -26.42
CA LEU A 200 5.71 34.78 -25.70
C LEU A 200 5.97 33.44 -26.41
N GLY A 201 6.42 32.44 -25.66
CA GLY A 201 6.76 31.12 -26.18
C GLY A 201 6.06 30.01 -25.41
N LEU A 202 5.63 28.98 -26.13
CA LEU A 202 5.07 27.75 -25.58
C LEU A 202 5.92 26.59 -26.03
N GLY A 203 6.49 25.84 -25.10
CA GLY A 203 7.42 24.79 -25.46
C GLY A 203 7.38 23.55 -24.59
N VAL A 204 8.01 22.52 -25.11
CA VAL A 204 8.28 21.25 -24.44
C VAL A 204 9.78 20.98 -24.51
N ASN A 205 10.39 20.53 -23.41
CA ASN A 205 11.74 19.98 -23.42
C ASN A 205 11.69 18.48 -23.13
N PHE A 206 12.34 17.70 -23.99
CA PHE A 206 12.70 16.32 -23.71
C PHE A 206 13.93 16.28 -22.82
N VAL A 207 13.87 15.45 -21.78
CA VAL A 207 14.85 15.37 -20.70
C VAL A 207 15.65 14.08 -20.85
N SER A 208 16.97 14.21 -20.93
CA SER A 208 17.91 13.10 -20.82
C SER A 208 18.82 13.31 -19.61
N LEU A 209 19.01 12.27 -18.81
CA LEU A 209 19.87 12.31 -17.63
C LEU A 209 21.33 12.12 -18.04
N ASN A 210 22.20 12.97 -17.51
CA ASN A 210 23.65 12.82 -17.62
C ASN A 210 24.23 12.22 -16.33
N THR A 211 25.43 11.64 -16.41
CA THR A 211 26.15 10.93 -15.33
C THR A 211 26.33 11.75 -14.05
N THR A 212 26.27 13.09 -14.13
CA THR A 212 26.49 14.00 -13.00
C THR A 212 25.19 14.59 -12.40
N ARG A 213 24.03 13.91 -12.50
CA ARG A 213 22.70 14.44 -12.08
C ARG A 213 22.27 15.76 -12.75
N LYS A 214 22.92 16.10 -13.88
CA LYS A 214 22.54 17.21 -14.76
C LYS A 214 21.56 16.69 -15.80
N LYS A 215 20.63 17.54 -16.24
CA LYS A 215 19.68 17.22 -17.30
C LYS A 215 20.07 17.91 -18.58
N ASN A 216 20.22 17.12 -19.64
CA ASN A 216 20.26 17.63 -21.00
C ASN A 216 18.82 17.86 -21.45
N LEU A 217 18.57 19.02 -22.06
CA LEU A 217 17.25 19.48 -22.44
C LEU A 217 17.23 19.76 -23.93
N TYR A 218 16.30 19.10 -24.62
CA TYR A 218 16.09 19.23 -26.05
C TYR A 218 14.68 19.77 -26.27
N GLY A 219 14.57 21.03 -26.68
CA GLY A 219 13.30 21.74 -26.72
C GLY A 219 12.74 21.95 -28.10
N LEU A 220 11.41 21.96 -28.17
CA LEU A 220 10.62 22.49 -29.26
C LEU A 220 9.73 23.60 -28.70
N GLU A 221 9.75 24.77 -29.32
CA GLU A 221 8.99 25.94 -28.88
C GLU A 221 8.28 26.59 -30.06
N LEU A 222 7.01 26.91 -29.88
CA LEU A 222 6.28 27.83 -30.74
C LEU A 222 6.35 29.23 -30.11
N ARG A 223 6.88 30.19 -30.85
CA ARG A 223 7.13 31.54 -30.34
C ARG A 223 6.39 32.61 -31.13
N PHE A 224 5.85 33.56 -30.41
CA PHE A 224 5.15 34.75 -30.90
C PHE A 224 5.90 35.96 -30.39
N GLU A 225 6.29 36.88 -31.25
CA GLU A 225 7.02 38.06 -30.81
C GLU A 225 6.61 39.31 -31.58
N ASN A 226 6.59 40.43 -30.88
CA ASN A 226 6.40 41.76 -31.44
C ASN A 226 7.70 42.55 -31.26
N LEU A 227 8.03 43.36 -32.25
CA LEU A 227 9.22 44.21 -32.26
C LEU A 227 8.83 45.55 -32.87
N SER A 228 9.14 46.63 -32.16
CA SER A 228 8.87 48.00 -32.59
C SER A 228 10.15 48.82 -32.54
N VAL A 229 10.44 49.55 -33.62
CA VAL A 229 11.59 50.43 -33.78
C VAL A 229 11.08 51.76 -34.32
N ASN A 230 11.22 52.82 -33.52
CA ASN A 230 10.71 54.16 -33.85
C ASN A 230 11.83 55.19 -34.02
N ASP A 231 13.02 54.90 -33.51
CA ASP A 231 14.18 55.78 -33.65
C ASP A 231 15.07 55.23 -34.75
N ILE A 232 14.86 55.72 -35.97
CA ILE A 232 15.52 55.22 -37.19
C ILE A 232 16.43 56.30 -37.74
N SER A 233 17.69 55.92 -37.98
CA SER A 233 18.70 56.73 -38.63
C SER A 233 18.96 56.18 -40.03
N GLU A 234 18.76 57.02 -41.04
CA GLU A 234 19.02 56.71 -42.44
C GLU A 234 20.20 57.54 -42.98
N PRO A 235 20.90 57.07 -44.04
CA PRO A 235 22.02 57.80 -44.62
C PRO A 235 21.55 59.11 -45.28
N SER A 236 22.46 60.08 -45.38
CA SER A 236 22.14 61.39 -45.96
C SER A 236 21.52 61.29 -47.36
N GLY A 237 20.36 61.94 -47.56
CA GLY A 237 19.60 61.88 -48.80
C GLY A 237 18.53 60.79 -48.85
N PHE A 238 18.38 60.01 -47.79
CA PHE A 238 17.31 59.03 -47.61
C PHE A 238 16.48 59.36 -46.37
N ASP A 239 15.17 59.15 -46.48
CA ASP A 239 14.17 59.36 -45.43
C ASP A 239 12.93 58.53 -45.81
N PHE A 240 13.07 57.20 -45.76
CA PHE A 240 12.06 56.25 -46.21
C PHE A 240 11.23 55.69 -45.07
N ILE A 241 11.81 55.45 -43.89
CA ILE A 241 11.19 54.63 -42.84
C ILE A 241 10.85 55.51 -41.64
N ASN A 242 9.55 55.72 -41.40
CA ASN A 242 9.08 56.44 -40.21
C ASN A 242 9.15 55.56 -38.96
N SER A 243 8.70 54.30 -39.09
CA SER A 243 8.76 53.31 -38.03
C SER A 243 8.81 51.90 -38.60
N PHE A 244 9.16 50.95 -37.74
CA PHE A 244 9.13 49.52 -38.07
C PHE A 244 8.44 48.73 -36.96
N ASP A 245 7.29 48.14 -37.27
CA ASP A 245 6.49 47.32 -36.39
C ASP A 245 6.31 45.92 -36.99
N MET A 246 6.95 44.94 -36.36
CA MET A 246 6.98 43.56 -36.79
C MET A 246 6.31 42.67 -35.77
N GLU A 247 5.37 41.84 -36.24
CA GLU A 247 4.92 40.67 -35.50
C GLU A 247 5.43 39.41 -36.19
N LYS A 248 5.88 38.42 -35.40
CA LYS A 248 6.45 37.19 -35.92
C LYS A 248 6.01 35.94 -35.17
N ILE A 249 5.97 34.85 -35.92
CA ILE A 249 5.79 33.48 -35.46
C ILE A 249 7.06 32.68 -35.78
N GLY A 250 7.60 31.96 -34.80
CA GLY A 250 8.77 31.12 -34.96
C GLY A 250 8.59 29.71 -34.42
N LEU A 251 9.24 28.75 -35.09
CA LEU A 251 9.48 27.43 -34.53
C LEU A 251 10.95 27.36 -34.09
N ILE A 252 11.15 27.13 -32.80
CA ILE A 252 12.46 27.17 -32.16
C ILE A 252 12.83 25.78 -31.66
N PHE A 253 14.04 25.35 -31.98
CA PHE A 253 14.69 24.19 -31.39
C PHE A 253 15.67 24.68 -30.33
N SER A 254 15.69 24.05 -29.16
CA SER A 254 16.59 24.46 -28.09
C SER A 254 17.40 23.33 -27.48
N PHE A 255 18.59 23.68 -26.99
CA PHE A 255 19.57 22.77 -26.42
C PHE A 255 20.15 23.41 -25.17
N GLY A 256 19.87 22.82 -24.01
CA GLY A 256 20.26 23.41 -22.74
C GLY A 256 20.62 22.38 -21.68
N ILE A 257 21.11 22.90 -20.56
CA ILE A 257 21.39 22.12 -19.36
C ILE A 257 20.54 22.66 -18.21
N GLY A 258 19.96 21.76 -17.41
CA GLY A 258 19.22 22.09 -16.20
C GLY A 258 19.71 21.35 -14.96
N TYR A 259 19.56 21.97 -13.80
CA TYR A 259 19.89 21.42 -12.49
C TYR A 259 18.64 21.29 -11.61
N GLY A 260 18.43 20.09 -11.03
CA GLY A 260 17.26 19.77 -10.22
C GLY A 260 16.11 19.18 -11.05
N GLY A 261 14.89 19.22 -10.53
CA GLY A 261 13.77 18.52 -11.14
C GLY A 261 13.81 17.00 -10.96
N ASN A 262 14.72 16.44 -10.17
CA ASN A 262 14.88 14.98 -10.10
C ASN A 262 13.70 14.36 -9.35
N ALA A 263 13.37 13.12 -9.72
CA ALA A 263 12.40 12.36 -8.96
C ALA A 263 12.94 12.12 -7.54
N THR A 264 12.08 12.29 -6.54
CA THR A 264 12.40 12.00 -5.14
C THR A 264 11.83 10.66 -4.70
N LEU A 265 12.16 10.24 -3.48
CA LEU A 265 11.54 9.06 -2.87
C LEU A 265 10.01 9.21 -2.77
N GLY A 266 9.49 10.43 -2.62
CA GLY A 266 8.05 10.70 -2.65
C GLY A 266 7.43 10.35 -4.00
N ASP A 267 8.10 10.66 -5.11
CA ASP A 267 7.64 10.30 -6.46
C ASP A 267 7.67 8.79 -6.70
N GLU A 268 8.72 8.11 -6.23
CA GLU A 268 8.84 6.65 -6.32
C GLU A 268 7.74 5.95 -5.50
N SER A 269 7.51 6.42 -4.27
CA SER A 269 6.47 5.89 -3.40
C SER A 269 5.07 6.17 -3.97
N TYR A 270 4.89 7.31 -4.64
CA TYR A 270 3.65 7.59 -5.36
C TYR A 270 3.41 6.57 -6.47
N LYS A 271 4.43 6.20 -7.25
CA LYS A 271 4.29 5.17 -8.30
C LYS A 271 3.96 3.80 -7.72
N GLN A 272 4.57 3.42 -6.60
CA GLN A 272 4.25 2.18 -5.88
C GLN A 272 2.78 2.19 -5.44
N MET A 273 2.30 3.31 -4.89
CA MET A 273 0.90 3.48 -4.51
C MET A 273 -0.05 3.32 -5.70
N LEU A 274 0.27 3.92 -6.85
CA LEU A 274 -0.52 3.75 -8.09
C LEU A 274 -0.45 2.32 -8.66
N ALA A 275 0.58 1.55 -8.31
CA ALA A 275 0.72 0.15 -8.68
C ALA A 275 0.01 -0.80 -7.69
N GLY A 276 -0.59 -0.29 -6.62
CA GLY A 276 -1.24 -1.08 -5.57
C GLY A 276 -0.27 -1.63 -4.51
N ASP A 277 1.00 -1.26 -4.55
CA ASP A 277 1.98 -1.63 -3.51
C ASP A 277 2.00 -0.58 -2.39
N TYR A 278 0.95 -0.60 -1.58
CA TYR A 278 0.72 0.35 -0.49
C TYR A 278 1.70 0.16 0.69
N ILE A 279 2.19 -1.06 0.92
CA ILE A 279 3.18 -1.34 1.97
C ILE A 279 4.50 -0.64 1.66
N SER A 280 5.06 -0.85 0.46
CA SER A 280 6.29 -0.19 0.04
C SER A 280 6.10 1.33 -0.05
N ALA A 281 4.96 1.77 -0.60
CA ALA A 281 4.64 3.18 -0.70
C ALA A 281 4.59 3.86 0.68
N LEU A 282 3.95 3.24 1.69
CA LEU A 282 3.89 3.79 3.04
C LEU A 282 5.29 3.99 3.63
N GLN A 283 6.15 2.96 3.52
CA GLN A 283 7.52 3.04 4.03
C GLN A 283 8.32 4.16 3.34
N GLY A 284 8.21 4.24 2.02
CA GLY A 284 8.89 5.25 1.23
C GLY A 284 8.39 6.68 1.53
N LEU A 285 7.08 6.88 1.69
CA LEU A 285 6.48 8.16 2.04
C LEU A 285 6.90 8.63 3.43
N GLN A 286 6.93 7.75 4.43
CA GLN A 286 7.40 8.08 5.79
C GLN A 286 8.88 8.47 5.79
N LYS A 287 9.71 7.72 5.04
CA LYS A 287 11.12 8.06 4.89
C LYS A 287 11.32 9.37 4.13
N PHE A 288 10.50 9.63 3.11
CA PHE A 288 10.49 10.90 2.40
C PHE A 288 10.14 12.04 3.37
N GLN A 289 9.07 11.92 4.15
CA GLN A 289 8.63 12.92 5.13
C GLN A 289 9.74 13.29 6.12
N TYR A 290 10.48 12.31 6.64
CA TYR A 290 11.58 12.57 7.58
C TYR A 290 12.79 13.27 6.93
N ASN A 291 13.12 12.91 5.69
CA ASN A 291 14.32 13.40 4.99
C ASN A 291 14.07 14.62 4.10
N ASN A 292 12.80 15.01 3.91
CA ASN A 292 12.45 16.04 2.96
C ASN A 292 12.98 17.40 3.43
N ARG A 293 13.97 17.92 2.71
CA ARG A 293 14.58 19.24 2.97
C ARG A 293 13.66 20.40 2.59
N TYR A 294 12.55 20.12 1.91
CA TYR A 294 11.61 21.10 1.41
C TYR A 294 10.26 20.96 2.12
N ALA A 295 9.79 22.00 2.80
CA ALA A 295 8.57 21.95 3.61
C ALA A 295 7.25 21.90 2.81
N PHE A 296 7.31 21.93 1.47
CA PHE A 296 6.13 21.91 0.61
C PHE A 296 5.62 20.47 0.37
N ASN A 297 4.32 20.35 0.10
CA ASN A 297 3.57 19.11 -0.12
C ASN A 297 3.41 18.16 1.10
N THR A 298 3.72 18.62 2.32
CA THR A 298 3.54 17.80 3.55
C THR A 298 2.10 17.30 3.71
N THR A 299 1.10 18.14 3.43
CA THR A 299 -0.32 17.73 3.46
C THR A 299 -0.60 16.58 2.48
N LYS A 300 -0.09 16.68 1.25
CA LYS A 300 -0.23 15.63 0.22
C LYS A 300 0.44 14.32 0.64
N VAL A 301 1.61 14.40 1.26
CA VAL A 301 2.30 13.20 1.81
C VAL A 301 1.45 12.55 2.90
N ASN A 302 0.88 13.32 3.82
CA ASN A 302 0.02 12.80 4.89
C ASN A 302 -1.23 12.13 4.33
N GLU A 303 -1.92 12.76 3.38
CA GLU A 303 -3.08 12.18 2.70
C GLU A 303 -2.74 10.83 2.05
N MET A 304 -1.59 10.76 1.37
CA MET A 304 -1.14 9.52 0.74
C MET A 304 -0.77 8.44 1.75
N ILE A 305 -0.17 8.80 2.88
CA ILE A 305 0.10 7.89 4.00
C ILE A 305 -1.21 7.30 4.53
N ASP A 306 -2.23 8.13 4.72
CA ASP A 306 -3.53 7.68 5.21
C ASP A 306 -4.25 6.78 4.19
N ILE A 307 -4.16 7.10 2.90
CA ILE A 307 -4.63 6.22 1.83
C ILE A 307 -3.91 4.86 1.89
N CYS A 308 -2.58 4.85 1.99
CA CYS A 308 -1.83 3.60 2.08
C CYS A 308 -2.27 2.78 3.29
N ARG A 309 -2.39 3.39 4.48
CA ARG A 309 -2.88 2.72 5.70
C ARG A 309 -4.27 2.10 5.51
N MET A 310 -5.18 2.80 4.84
CA MET A 310 -6.51 2.28 4.54
C MET A 310 -6.49 1.12 3.54
N GLN A 311 -5.54 1.08 2.61
CA GLN A 311 -5.47 0.07 1.54
C GLN A 311 -4.62 -1.15 1.89
N ILE A 312 -3.67 -1.04 2.82
CA ILE A 312 -2.81 -2.15 3.26
C ILE A 312 -3.60 -3.41 3.65
N PRO A 313 -4.72 -3.34 4.40
CA PRO A 313 -5.51 -4.53 4.71
C PRO A 313 -6.02 -5.28 3.47
N TYR A 314 -6.37 -4.56 2.40
CA TYR A 314 -6.79 -5.16 1.13
C TYR A 314 -5.61 -5.80 0.40
N GLN A 315 -4.46 -5.11 0.33
CA GLN A 315 -3.24 -5.68 -0.25
C GLN A 315 -2.83 -6.97 0.49
N LEU A 316 -2.86 -6.98 1.83
CA LEU A 316 -2.55 -8.17 2.62
C LEU A 316 -3.54 -9.31 2.40
N TYR A 317 -4.82 -9.00 2.19
CA TYR A 317 -5.82 -10.00 1.83
C TYR A 317 -5.53 -10.61 0.45
N ASP A 318 -5.23 -9.80 -0.56
CA ASP A 318 -4.90 -10.30 -1.90
C ASP A 318 -3.66 -11.19 -1.88
N MET A 319 -2.59 -10.76 -1.18
CA MET A 319 -1.39 -11.59 -0.97
C MET A 319 -1.71 -12.89 -0.23
N ALA A 320 -2.63 -12.86 0.74
CA ALA A 320 -3.06 -14.08 1.42
C ALA A 320 -3.78 -15.03 0.47
N MET A 321 -4.53 -14.50 -0.51
CA MET A 321 -5.22 -15.31 -1.50
C MET A 321 -4.29 -15.92 -2.53
N GLU A 322 -3.24 -15.22 -2.94
CA GLU A 322 -2.16 -15.81 -3.74
C GLU A 322 -1.50 -17.00 -3.03
N ASN A 323 -1.19 -16.87 -1.75
CA ASN A 323 -0.62 -17.95 -0.94
C ASN A 323 -1.61 -19.12 -0.78
N TYR A 324 -2.88 -18.82 -0.53
CA TYR A 324 -3.94 -19.83 -0.43
C TYR A 324 -4.06 -20.65 -1.72
N TYR A 325 -4.17 -20.00 -2.89
CA TYR A 325 -4.25 -20.69 -4.18
C TYR A 325 -2.96 -21.44 -4.54
N SER A 326 -1.83 -21.06 -3.95
CA SER A 326 -0.55 -21.76 -4.06
C SER A 326 -0.37 -22.89 -3.03
N ASN A 327 -1.44 -23.23 -2.28
CA ASN A 327 -1.45 -24.23 -1.21
C ASN A 327 -0.50 -23.93 -0.03
N GLN A 328 -0.17 -22.65 0.18
CA GLN A 328 0.64 -22.15 1.31
C GLN A 328 -0.28 -21.64 2.43
N LEU A 329 -1.06 -22.56 3.01
CA LEU A 329 -2.14 -22.25 3.96
C LEU A 329 -1.67 -21.50 5.22
N GLN A 330 -0.49 -21.83 5.75
CA GLN A 330 0.05 -21.17 6.94
C GLN A 330 0.41 -19.71 6.66
N ASP A 331 1.07 -19.44 5.53
CA ASP A 331 1.47 -18.08 5.14
C ASP A 331 0.25 -17.22 4.82
N ALA A 332 -0.77 -17.81 4.18
CA ALA A 332 -2.07 -17.16 3.97
C ALA A 332 -2.71 -16.76 5.31
N MET A 333 -2.75 -17.67 6.29
CA MET A 333 -3.31 -17.41 7.62
C MET A 333 -2.57 -16.27 8.34
N VAL A 334 -1.24 -16.25 8.28
CA VAL A 334 -0.41 -15.18 8.86
C VAL A 334 -0.75 -13.82 8.24
N LEU A 335 -0.90 -13.75 6.92
CA LEU A 335 -1.27 -12.51 6.22
C LEU A 335 -2.69 -12.05 6.56
N LEU A 336 -3.67 -12.96 6.62
CA LEU A 336 -5.05 -12.65 7.02
C LEU A 336 -5.13 -12.12 8.46
N ASN A 337 -4.34 -12.70 9.37
CA ASN A 337 -4.24 -12.19 10.74
C ASN A 337 -3.70 -10.75 10.76
N LYS A 338 -2.67 -10.44 9.99
CA LYS A 338 -2.16 -9.06 9.84
C LYS A 338 -3.22 -8.13 9.22
N ALA A 339 -3.93 -8.58 8.19
CA ALA A 339 -4.97 -7.80 7.53
C ALA A 339 -6.12 -7.42 8.48
N SER A 340 -6.51 -8.33 9.38
CA SER A 340 -7.64 -8.15 10.29
C SER A 340 -7.47 -7.02 11.32
N TYR A 341 -6.23 -6.67 11.69
CA TYR A 341 -5.95 -5.68 12.74
C TYR A 341 -6.41 -4.26 12.39
N ASN A 342 -6.38 -3.90 11.09
CA ASN A 342 -6.68 -2.55 10.59
C ASN A 342 -7.84 -2.51 9.57
N SER A 343 -8.56 -3.62 9.38
CA SER A 343 -9.61 -3.73 8.37
C SER A 343 -10.92 -3.06 8.81
N LYS A 344 -11.60 -2.38 7.88
CA LYS A 344 -13.01 -1.96 8.05
C LYS A 344 -13.93 -3.18 8.18
N ASP A 345 -15.09 -3.00 8.81
CA ASP A 345 -16.03 -4.09 9.14
C ASP A 345 -16.40 -5.00 7.95
N SER A 346 -16.58 -4.43 6.75
CA SER A 346 -16.92 -5.20 5.55
C SER A 346 -15.79 -6.14 5.08
N LEU A 347 -14.53 -5.70 5.17
CA LEU A 347 -13.38 -6.55 4.86
C LEU A 347 -13.12 -7.56 5.98
N LYS A 348 -13.36 -7.16 7.24
CA LYS A 348 -13.20 -8.03 8.41
C LYS A 348 -14.04 -9.30 8.29
N TYR A 349 -15.30 -9.19 7.89
CA TYR A 349 -16.16 -10.36 7.66
C TYR A 349 -15.58 -11.32 6.60
N LYS A 350 -15.09 -10.79 5.47
CA LYS A 350 -14.46 -11.60 4.42
C LYS A 350 -13.19 -12.31 4.93
N ILE A 351 -12.37 -11.60 5.70
CA ILE A 351 -11.15 -12.14 6.30
C ILE A 351 -11.50 -13.29 7.25
N GLU A 352 -12.44 -13.10 8.17
CA GLU A 352 -12.81 -14.13 9.15
C GLU A 352 -13.43 -15.37 8.49
N ASN A 353 -14.28 -15.19 7.48
CA ASN A 353 -14.79 -16.32 6.71
C ASN A 353 -13.66 -17.10 6.00
N GLN A 354 -12.69 -16.39 5.42
CA GLN A 354 -11.57 -17.04 4.76
C GLN A 354 -10.65 -17.76 5.76
N LYS A 355 -10.40 -17.17 6.94
CA LYS A 355 -9.68 -17.85 8.02
C LYS A 355 -10.37 -19.15 8.43
N TYR A 356 -11.70 -19.14 8.54
CA TYR A 356 -12.47 -20.36 8.84
C TYR A 356 -12.30 -21.45 7.78
N ILE A 357 -12.37 -21.09 6.49
CA ILE A 357 -12.14 -22.02 5.37
C ILE A 357 -10.73 -22.62 5.46
N ILE A 358 -9.70 -21.78 5.57
CA ILE A 358 -8.31 -22.22 5.64
C ILE A 358 -8.09 -23.11 6.87
N ALA A 359 -8.62 -22.73 8.04
CA ALA A 359 -8.50 -23.54 9.25
C ALA A 359 -9.15 -24.92 9.07
N THR A 360 -10.30 -24.99 8.42
CA THR A 360 -10.99 -26.26 8.12
C THR A 360 -10.15 -27.13 7.20
N GLU A 361 -9.60 -26.56 6.12
CA GLU A 361 -8.76 -27.29 5.17
C GLU A 361 -7.45 -27.79 5.82
N MET A 362 -6.83 -26.98 6.68
CA MET A 362 -5.67 -27.39 7.47
C MET A 362 -6.00 -28.53 8.44
N ILE A 363 -7.21 -28.54 9.03
CA ILE A 363 -7.68 -29.63 9.89
C ILE A 363 -7.89 -30.91 9.08
N GLU A 364 -8.51 -30.82 7.91
CA GLU A 364 -8.78 -31.98 7.04
C GLU A 364 -7.48 -32.59 6.48
N THR A 365 -6.51 -31.76 6.11
CA THR A 365 -5.22 -32.19 5.55
C THR A 365 -4.14 -32.49 6.59
N SER A 366 -4.44 -32.26 7.87
CA SER A 366 -3.51 -32.38 9.00
C SER A 366 -2.78 -33.73 9.10
N GLU A 367 -3.46 -34.83 8.76
CA GLU A 367 -2.87 -36.18 8.83
C GLU A 367 -1.68 -36.35 7.87
N VAL A 368 -1.71 -35.65 6.73
CA VAL A 368 -0.61 -35.63 5.76
C VAL A 368 0.46 -34.62 6.19
N LEU A 369 0.04 -33.44 6.65
CA LEU A 369 0.92 -32.35 7.10
C LEU A 369 1.81 -32.75 8.28
N PHE A 370 1.30 -33.56 9.20
CA PHE A 370 1.97 -33.87 10.46
C PHE A 370 2.69 -35.22 10.52
N LYS A 371 2.88 -35.88 9.38
CA LYS A 371 3.50 -37.22 9.31
C LYS A 371 4.84 -37.33 10.05
N ASN A 372 5.60 -36.24 10.16
CA ASN A 372 6.90 -36.17 10.84
C ASN A 372 6.93 -35.28 12.10
N TYR A 373 5.78 -34.73 12.53
CA TYR A 373 5.70 -33.80 13.64
C TYR A 373 5.53 -34.53 14.97
N SER A 374 6.09 -34.00 16.06
CA SER A 374 5.80 -34.54 17.39
C SER A 374 4.35 -34.27 17.76
N ILE A 375 3.77 -35.08 18.66
CA ILE A 375 2.40 -34.87 19.14
C ILE A 375 2.25 -33.48 19.79
N ASP A 376 3.32 -32.95 20.40
CA ASP A 376 3.32 -31.62 21.01
C ASP A 376 3.24 -30.51 19.97
N ASP A 377 4.04 -30.60 18.90
CA ASP A 377 4.00 -29.63 17.80
C ASP A 377 2.62 -29.62 17.12
N GLN A 378 1.98 -30.79 17.01
CA GLN A 378 0.62 -30.92 16.46
C GLN A 378 -0.42 -30.25 17.35
N ILE A 379 -0.35 -30.47 18.67
CA ILE A 379 -1.26 -29.84 19.63
C ILE A 379 -1.09 -28.32 19.61
N ASP A 380 0.14 -27.82 19.59
CA ASP A 380 0.41 -26.38 19.58
C ASP A 380 -0.04 -25.72 18.27
N PHE A 381 0.11 -26.40 17.13
CA PHE A 381 -0.48 -25.98 15.87
C PHE A 381 -2.00 -25.82 15.99
N PHE A 382 -2.70 -26.86 16.48
CA PHE A 382 -4.15 -26.85 16.56
C PHE A 382 -4.67 -25.80 17.54
N LYS A 383 -4.02 -25.59 18.68
CA LYS A 383 -4.36 -24.49 19.61
C LYS A 383 -4.33 -23.12 18.93
N GLY A 384 -3.46 -22.92 17.95
CA GLY A 384 -3.43 -21.69 17.14
C GLY A 384 -4.71 -21.44 16.33
N LEU A 385 -5.51 -22.48 16.09
CA LEU A 385 -6.76 -22.45 15.33
C LEU A 385 -8.02 -22.56 16.22
N GLU A 386 -7.87 -22.76 17.53
CA GLU A 386 -8.97 -23.04 18.47
C GLU A 386 -10.04 -21.94 18.50
N ASN A 387 -9.62 -20.68 18.36
CA ASN A 387 -10.53 -19.53 18.30
C ASN A 387 -11.22 -19.35 16.94
N ILE A 388 -10.83 -20.13 15.92
CA ILE A 388 -11.31 -20.01 14.55
C ILE A 388 -12.31 -21.12 14.22
N SER A 389 -12.05 -22.37 14.63
CA SER A 389 -12.93 -23.51 14.35
C SER A 389 -13.09 -24.44 15.54
N ASN A 390 -14.34 -24.76 15.89
CA ASN A 390 -14.66 -25.70 16.97
C ASN A 390 -14.22 -27.15 16.67
N GLN A 391 -13.98 -27.49 15.40
CA GLN A 391 -13.51 -28.84 15.00
C GLN A 391 -12.10 -29.15 15.50
N VAL A 392 -11.33 -28.11 15.86
CA VAL A 392 -9.98 -28.21 16.42
C VAL A 392 -9.98 -28.97 17.75
N ASN A 393 -11.01 -28.76 18.58
CA ASN A 393 -11.10 -29.33 19.91
C ASN A 393 -11.14 -30.87 19.89
N GLU A 394 -11.85 -31.43 18.90
CA GLU A 394 -11.86 -32.88 18.66
C GLU A 394 -10.46 -33.40 18.31
N LYS A 395 -9.73 -32.72 17.42
CA LYS A 395 -8.37 -33.12 17.03
C LYS A 395 -7.39 -33.04 18.20
N ILE A 396 -7.41 -31.96 18.98
CA ILE A 396 -6.60 -31.83 20.21
C ILE A 396 -6.95 -32.94 21.21
N GLY A 397 -8.25 -33.19 21.42
CA GLY A 397 -8.74 -34.27 22.28
C GLY A 397 -8.17 -35.63 21.89
N ASN A 398 -8.20 -35.97 20.60
CA ASN A 398 -7.65 -37.22 20.08
C ASN A 398 -6.12 -37.32 20.23
N LEU A 399 -5.38 -36.23 19.94
CA LEU A 399 -3.92 -36.19 20.12
C LEU A 399 -3.52 -36.36 21.58
N LEU A 400 -4.29 -35.80 22.52
CA LEU A 400 -4.07 -35.99 23.96
C LEU A 400 -4.27 -37.46 24.38
N ILE A 401 -5.20 -38.20 23.79
CA ILE A 401 -5.33 -39.65 24.01
C ILE A 401 -4.08 -40.37 23.50
N MET A 402 -3.59 -40.04 22.30
CA MET A 402 -2.37 -40.64 21.76
C MET A 402 -1.15 -40.34 22.63
N LYS A 403 -1.05 -39.11 23.15
CA LYS A 403 0.00 -38.71 24.09
C LYS A 403 -0.10 -39.48 25.41
N GLY A 404 -1.32 -39.66 25.93
CA GLY A 404 -1.58 -40.49 27.10
C GLY A 404 -1.16 -41.95 26.88
N ASP A 405 -1.46 -42.52 25.71
CA ASP A 405 -0.99 -43.86 25.34
C ASP A 405 0.54 -43.97 25.26
N MET A 406 1.23 -42.93 24.77
CA MET A 406 2.69 -42.88 24.76
C MET A 406 3.27 -42.85 26.18
N TYR A 407 2.73 -42.02 27.07
CA TYR A 407 3.16 -41.98 28.48
C TYR A 407 2.91 -43.30 29.19
N LYS A 408 1.75 -43.93 28.95
CA LYS A 408 1.44 -45.25 29.48
C LYS A 408 2.44 -46.31 29.01
N LYS A 409 2.84 -46.31 27.73
CA LYS A 409 3.88 -47.23 27.21
C LYS A 409 5.23 -47.03 27.89
N LYS A 410 5.57 -45.78 28.24
CA LYS A 410 6.77 -45.42 29.01
C LYS A 410 6.63 -45.68 30.52
N LYS A 411 5.52 -46.28 30.97
CA LYS A 411 5.17 -46.51 32.39
C LYS A 411 5.03 -45.23 33.23
N GLN A 412 4.80 -44.09 32.57
CA GLN A 412 4.54 -42.80 33.22
C GLN A 412 3.03 -42.61 33.41
N TYR A 413 2.44 -43.38 34.32
CA TYR A 413 0.98 -43.53 34.43
C TYR A 413 0.25 -42.27 34.91
N GLU A 414 0.88 -41.46 35.75
CA GLU A 414 0.31 -40.19 36.21
C GLU A 414 0.17 -39.19 35.07
N LEU A 415 1.21 -39.05 34.24
CA LEU A 415 1.17 -38.21 33.03
C LEU A 415 0.17 -38.75 32.01
N ALA A 416 0.05 -40.08 31.89
CA ALA A 416 -0.96 -40.70 31.03
C ALA A 416 -2.38 -40.33 31.49
N TYR A 417 -2.66 -40.44 32.80
CA TYR A 417 -3.93 -40.02 33.39
C TYR A 417 -4.21 -38.53 33.13
N GLU A 418 -3.23 -37.66 33.36
CA GLU A 418 -3.39 -36.21 33.12
C GLU A 418 -3.79 -35.92 31.66
N MET A 419 -3.12 -36.54 30.68
CA MET A 419 -3.44 -36.32 29.27
C MET A 419 -4.83 -36.86 28.89
N TYR A 420 -5.22 -38.03 29.41
CA TYR A 420 -6.56 -38.58 29.19
C TYR A 420 -7.67 -37.68 29.77
N MET A 421 -7.46 -37.11 30.96
CA MET A 421 -8.43 -36.19 31.55
C MET A 421 -8.50 -34.86 30.78
N ARG A 422 -7.35 -34.34 30.31
CA ARG A 422 -7.33 -33.16 29.43
C ARG A 422 -8.05 -33.41 28.10
N SER A 423 -7.94 -34.62 27.55
CA SER A 423 -8.66 -34.98 26.31
C SER A 423 -10.18 -34.79 26.45
N ILE A 424 -10.76 -35.20 27.58
CA ILE A 424 -12.19 -35.01 27.87
C ILE A 424 -12.55 -33.52 27.97
N ALA A 425 -11.67 -32.70 28.56
CA ALA A 425 -11.89 -31.27 28.69
C ALA A 425 -11.94 -30.55 27.33
N TYR A 426 -11.18 -31.04 26.34
CA TYR A 426 -11.23 -30.54 24.97
C TYR A 426 -12.42 -31.11 24.18
N ASP A 427 -12.68 -32.42 24.28
CA ASP A 427 -13.80 -33.06 23.59
C ASP A 427 -14.49 -34.11 24.47
N ILE A 428 -15.73 -33.80 24.86
CA ILE A 428 -16.55 -34.62 25.75
C ILE A 428 -16.91 -35.98 25.13
N ASN A 429 -16.87 -36.12 23.80
CA ASN A 429 -17.15 -37.39 23.14
C ASN A 429 -16.08 -38.45 23.44
N ASN A 430 -14.89 -38.02 23.90
CA ASN A 430 -13.81 -38.92 24.30
C ASN A 430 -14.02 -39.65 25.63
N VAL A 431 -15.04 -39.30 26.42
CA VAL A 431 -15.30 -39.91 27.74
C VAL A 431 -15.32 -41.45 27.67
N ASN A 432 -16.00 -42.03 26.69
CA ASN A 432 -16.11 -43.48 26.56
C ASN A 432 -14.76 -44.14 26.26
N ILE A 433 -14.00 -43.55 25.32
CA ILE A 433 -12.69 -44.06 24.92
C ILE A 433 -11.72 -43.95 26.10
N VAL A 434 -11.70 -42.80 26.77
CA VAL A 434 -10.85 -42.54 27.94
C VAL A 434 -11.19 -43.50 29.08
N ASN A 435 -12.47 -43.74 29.39
CA ASN A 435 -12.87 -44.70 30.42
C ASN A 435 -12.33 -46.11 30.13
N ILE A 436 -12.43 -46.59 28.89
CA ILE A 436 -11.86 -47.89 28.49
C ILE A 436 -10.34 -47.90 28.68
N LYS A 437 -9.64 -46.82 28.34
CA LYS A 437 -8.17 -46.71 28.51
C LYS A 437 -7.79 -46.71 29.98
N LEU A 438 -8.53 -45.98 30.81
CA LEU A 438 -8.34 -45.89 32.25
C LEU A 438 -8.63 -47.22 32.95
N ASP A 439 -9.70 -47.93 32.59
CA ASP A 439 -10.01 -49.25 33.13
C ASP A 439 -8.90 -50.26 32.83
N ARG A 440 -8.43 -50.31 31.57
CA ARG A 440 -7.29 -51.17 31.18
C ARG A 440 -6.02 -50.80 31.95
N MET A 441 -5.76 -49.51 32.12
CA MET A 441 -4.61 -49.03 32.89
C MET A 441 -4.73 -49.43 34.37
N ALA A 442 -5.91 -49.29 34.97
CA ALA A 442 -6.17 -49.70 36.35
C ALA A 442 -6.01 -51.21 36.55
N THR A 443 -6.48 -52.05 35.61
CA THR A 443 -6.24 -53.50 35.65
C THR A 443 -4.74 -53.82 35.59
N PHE A 444 -4.00 -53.16 34.69
CA PHE A 444 -2.55 -53.36 34.58
C PHE A 444 -1.81 -52.95 35.86
N LEU A 445 -2.09 -51.74 36.37
CA LEU A 445 -1.51 -51.23 37.61
C LEU A 445 -1.82 -52.13 38.81
N LEU A 446 -3.03 -52.71 38.86
CA LEU A 446 -3.43 -53.60 39.95
C LEU A 446 -2.61 -54.88 39.93
N ASN A 447 -2.43 -55.49 38.77
CA ASN A 447 -1.60 -56.69 38.60
C ASN A 447 -0.13 -56.41 38.95
N ASP A 448 0.42 -55.27 38.54
CA ASP A 448 1.78 -54.87 38.90
C ASP A 448 1.91 -54.59 40.40
N SER A 449 0.90 -53.95 41.02
CA SER A 449 0.87 -53.72 42.47
C SER A 449 0.94 -55.03 43.26
N TYR A 450 0.26 -56.09 42.79
CA TYR A 450 0.36 -57.42 43.38
C TYR A 450 1.78 -58.00 43.31
N LYS A 451 2.47 -57.84 42.19
CA LYS A 451 3.87 -58.30 42.03
C LYS A 451 4.83 -57.52 42.93
N PHE A 452 4.70 -56.19 42.96
CA PHE A 452 5.51 -55.34 43.83
C PHE A 452 5.30 -55.66 45.31
N LEU A 453 4.05 -55.93 45.72
CA LEU A 453 3.72 -56.39 47.06
C LEU A 453 4.42 -57.71 47.42
N GLN A 454 4.43 -58.70 46.51
CA GLN A 454 5.13 -59.97 46.70
C GLN A 454 6.65 -59.77 46.82
N ASN A 455 7.21 -58.84 46.05
CA ASN A 455 8.63 -58.49 46.06
C ASN A 455 9.04 -57.54 47.20
N LYS A 456 8.10 -57.16 48.07
CA LYS A 456 8.30 -56.17 49.16
C LYS A 456 8.68 -54.76 48.66
N GLU A 457 8.35 -54.42 47.42
CA GLU A 457 8.52 -53.10 46.81
C GLU A 457 7.32 -52.19 47.17
N TYR A 458 7.16 -51.91 48.46
CA TYR A 458 5.97 -51.24 49.00
C TYR A 458 5.74 -49.82 48.48
N ILE A 459 6.82 -49.11 48.11
CA ILE A 459 6.73 -47.72 47.60
C ILE A 459 6.03 -47.68 46.24
N ILE A 460 6.47 -48.50 45.29
CA ILE A 460 5.91 -48.54 43.94
C ILE A 460 4.48 -49.09 43.97
N ALA A 461 4.23 -50.09 44.83
CA ALA A 461 2.89 -50.59 45.08
C ALA A 461 1.96 -49.48 45.63
N PHE A 462 2.46 -48.63 46.54
CA PHE A 462 1.69 -47.49 47.07
C PHE A 462 1.31 -46.49 45.98
N GLU A 463 2.25 -46.13 45.11
CA GLU A 463 2.02 -45.19 44.00
C GLU A 463 0.96 -45.73 43.02
N HIS A 464 1.10 -46.98 42.57
CA HIS A 464 0.13 -47.61 41.67
C HIS A 464 -1.26 -47.74 42.31
N LEU A 465 -1.36 -48.21 43.55
CA LEU A 465 -2.65 -48.37 44.25
C LEU A 465 -3.30 -47.01 44.55
N SER A 466 -2.50 -45.99 44.83
CA SER A 466 -2.98 -44.62 45.01
C SER A 466 -3.59 -44.11 43.70
N LEU A 467 -2.90 -44.27 42.56
CA LEU A 467 -3.43 -43.88 41.26
C LEU A 467 -4.71 -44.65 40.88
N ILE A 468 -4.76 -45.97 41.15
CA ILE A 468 -5.97 -46.79 40.92
C ILE A 468 -7.16 -46.27 41.73
N LYS A 469 -6.93 -45.80 42.97
CA LYS A 469 -8.01 -45.23 43.80
C LYS A 469 -8.66 -44.01 43.14
N TYR A 470 -7.93 -43.25 42.32
CA TYR A 470 -8.49 -42.12 41.57
C TYR A 470 -9.22 -42.58 40.32
N ILE A 471 -8.65 -43.52 39.57
CA ILE A 471 -9.24 -44.07 38.35
C ILE A 471 -10.53 -44.85 38.65
N ALA A 472 -10.49 -45.71 39.67
CA ALA A 472 -11.54 -46.63 40.04
C ALA A 472 -11.89 -46.47 41.52
N LYS A 473 -12.54 -45.34 41.87
CA LYS A 473 -12.89 -44.94 43.25
C LYS A 473 -13.60 -46.02 44.07
N ASN A 474 -14.27 -46.97 43.43
CA ASN A 474 -15.04 -48.05 44.07
C ASN A 474 -14.41 -49.43 43.98
N ASN A 475 -13.12 -49.55 43.61
CA ASN A 475 -12.44 -50.84 43.61
C ASN A 475 -12.06 -51.26 45.04
N ASN A 476 -12.79 -52.23 45.60
CA ASN A 476 -12.57 -52.72 46.98
C ASN A 476 -11.24 -53.47 47.14
N ILE A 477 -10.72 -54.05 46.06
CA ILE A 477 -9.46 -54.80 46.06
C ILE A 477 -8.30 -53.82 46.23
N SER A 478 -8.24 -52.76 45.42
CA SER A 478 -7.18 -51.75 45.54
C SER A 478 -7.20 -51.04 46.89
N LYS A 479 -8.38 -50.73 47.45
CA LYS A 479 -8.52 -50.16 48.80
C LYS A 479 -7.94 -51.07 49.89
N SER A 480 -8.17 -52.37 49.77
CA SER A 480 -7.69 -53.36 50.73
C SER A 480 -6.17 -53.52 50.64
N LEU A 481 -5.63 -53.59 49.42
CA LEU A 481 -4.18 -53.65 49.19
C LEU A 481 -3.47 -52.37 49.62
N LEU A 482 -4.07 -51.20 49.40
CA LEU A 482 -3.50 -49.93 49.81
C LEU A 482 -3.32 -49.86 51.33
N LYS A 483 -4.30 -50.34 52.11
CA LYS A 483 -4.18 -50.44 53.58
C LYS A 483 -3.02 -51.34 54.01
N ILE A 484 -2.80 -52.46 53.32
CA ILE A 484 -1.69 -53.38 53.59
C ILE A 484 -0.34 -52.69 53.34
N VAL A 485 -0.23 -51.96 52.23
CA VAL A 485 0.98 -51.20 51.90
C VAL A 485 1.23 -50.07 52.91
N GLU A 486 0.18 -49.34 53.30
CA GLU A 486 0.26 -48.25 54.29
C GLU A 486 0.77 -48.74 55.65
N GLN A 487 0.42 -49.96 56.07
CA GLN A 487 0.92 -50.58 57.31
C GLN A 487 2.39 -51.03 57.23
N LYS A 488 2.96 -51.15 56.02
CA LYS A 488 4.31 -51.66 55.77
C LYS A 488 5.33 -50.56 55.48
N LEU A 489 4.89 -49.32 55.26
CA LEU A 489 5.73 -48.15 55.04
C LEU A 489 5.91 -47.37 56.35
N GLN A 490 7.11 -46.85 56.62
CA GLN A 490 7.38 -46.00 57.78
C GLN A 490 6.67 -44.64 57.64
N ASP A 491 6.19 -44.06 58.75
CA ASP A 491 5.35 -42.85 58.76
C ASP A 491 5.95 -41.66 57.98
N GLU A 492 7.27 -41.48 58.03
CA GLU A 492 7.98 -40.40 57.33
C GLU A 492 8.04 -40.62 55.81
N GLN A 493 8.22 -41.86 55.36
CA GLN A 493 8.16 -42.25 53.95
C GLN A 493 6.74 -42.09 53.40
N LEU A 494 5.73 -42.47 54.18
CA LEU A 494 4.31 -42.33 53.83
C LEU A 494 3.92 -40.86 53.66
N LYS A 495 4.42 -39.97 54.52
CA LYS A 495 4.16 -38.52 54.46
C LYS A 495 4.79 -37.89 53.22
N ASN A 496 6.01 -38.27 52.86
CA ASN A 496 6.72 -37.76 51.68
C ASN A 496 6.08 -38.28 50.37
N LEU A 497 5.69 -39.56 50.32
CA LEU A 497 4.99 -40.16 49.18
C LEU A 497 3.60 -39.59 48.97
N ARG A 498 2.81 -39.43 50.05
CA ARG A 498 1.53 -38.72 50.00
C ARG A 498 1.71 -37.27 49.54
N GLY A 499 2.81 -36.61 49.90
CA GLY A 499 3.18 -35.27 49.41
C GLY A 499 3.42 -35.22 47.90
N LYS A 500 4.24 -36.13 47.36
CA LYS A 500 4.53 -36.22 45.91
C LYS A 500 3.29 -36.50 45.07
N ILE A 501 2.52 -37.52 45.45
CA ILE A 501 1.25 -37.88 44.80
C ILE A 501 0.28 -36.69 44.88
N LYS A 502 0.21 -35.99 46.01
CA LYS A 502 -0.64 -34.80 46.16
C LYS A 502 -0.15 -33.58 45.38
N ILE A 503 1.14 -33.44 45.06
CA ILE A 503 1.67 -32.33 44.24
C ILE A 503 1.37 -32.56 42.75
N VAL A 504 1.60 -33.77 42.24
CA VAL A 504 1.24 -34.14 40.87
C VAL A 504 -0.28 -34.04 40.66
N LEU A 505 -1.05 -34.40 41.69
CA LEU A 505 -2.51 -34.39 41.65
C LEU A 505 -3.16 -33.07 42.11
N ASN A 506 -2.50 -32.14 42.81
CA ASN A 506 -3.09 -30.86 43.23
C ASN A 506 -3.35 -29.89 42.06
N LYS A 507 -2.87 -30.20 40.85
CA LYS A 507 -3.41 -29.57 39.63
C LYS A 507 -4.90 -29.86 39.45
N GLU A 508 -5.46 -30.93 40.05
CA GLU A 508 -6.91 -31.13 40.17
C GLU A 508 -7.63 -30.03 40.96
N LYS A 509 -6.98 -29.18 41.77
CA LYS A 509 -7.67 -28.05 42.41
C LYS A 509 -7.80 -26.82 41.52
N GLU A 510 -6.99 -26.71 40.47
CA GLU A 510 -7.19 -25.73 39.40
C GLU A 510 -8.14 -26.26 38.31
N PHE A 511 -8.22 -27.60 38.15
CA PHE A 511 -9.12 -28.24 37.17
C PHE A 511 -10.44 -28.79 37.74
N ASN A 512 -10.60 -28.87 39.07
CA ASN A 512 -11.91 -28.91 39.72
C ASN A 512 -12.36 -27.48 39.98
N LEU A 513 -13.16 -26.93 39.07
CA LEU A 513 -14.16 -25.94 39.44
C LEU A 513 -14.86 -26.49 40.69
N LYS A 514 -14.74 -25.78 41.83
CA LYS A 514 -15.46 -26.10 43.06
C LYS A 514 -16.91 -26.44 42.73
N ALA A 515 -17.24 -27.72 42.73
CA ALA A 515 -18.58 -28.15 43.06
C ALA A 515 -18.67 -28.07 44.59
N GLU A 516 -18.90 -26.85 45.10
CA GLU A 516 -19.88 -26.76 46.18
C GLU A 516 -21.14 -27.42 45.62
N ALA A 517 -21.80 -28.29 46.40
CA ALA A 517 -22.97 -29.02 45.91
C ALA A 517 -24.06 -28.02 45.50
N GLU A 518 -24.07 -27.63 44.23
CA GLU A 518 -25.11 -26.79 43.66
C GLU A 518 -26.38 -27.63 43.58
N SER A 519 -27.42 -27.16 44.27
CA SER A 519 -28.77 -27.67 44.11
C SER A 519 -29.14 -27.67 42.63
N ILE A 520 -29.67 -28.80 42.14
CA ILE A 520 -30.20 -28.91 40.78
C ILE A 520 -31.65 -28.42 40.73
N TYR A 521 -32.00 -27.67 39.69
CA TYR A 521 -33.34 -27.14 39.46
C TYR A 521 -33.87 -27.54 38.09
N LEU A 522 -35.20 -27.59 37.94
CA LEU A 522 -35.81 -27.73 36.61
C LEU A 522 -35.36 -26.56 35.72
N GLY A 523 -34.99 -26.88 34.48
CA GLY A 523 -34.36 -25.95 33.54
C GLY A 523 -32.84 -26.01 33.50
N ASP A 524 -32.18 -26.73 34.42
CA ASP A 524 -30.73 -26.89 34.39
C ASP A 524 -30.26 -27.70 33.18
N ASP A 525 -29.12 -27.27 32.62
CA ASP A 525 -28.46 -27.95 31.51
C ASP A 525 -27.93 -29.33 31.93
N TYR A 526 -27.99 -30.28 31.00
CA TYR A 526 -27.54 -31.66 31.17
C TYR A 526 -26.11 -31.77 31.68
N LEU A 527 -25.21 -30.93 31.17
CA LEU A 527 -23.82 -30.91 31.61
C LEU A 527 -23.71 -30.37 33.04
N LYS A 528 -24.51 -29.36 33.40
CA LYS A 528 -24.57 -28.85 34.77
C LYS A 528 -25.04 -29.94 35.74
N VAL A 529 -26.10 -30.67 35.39
CA VAL A 529 -26.63 -31.74 36.26
C VAL A 529 -25.65 -32.89 36.42
N ILE A 530 -25.00 -33.35 35.34
CA ILE A 530 -23.97 -34.40 35.44
C ILE A 530 -22.75 -33.92 36.22
N LYS A 531 -22.36 -32.65 36.05
CA LYS A 531 -21.27 -32.07 36.82
C LYS A 531 -21.59 -32.03 38.31
N SER A 532 -22.84 -31.74 38.68
CA SER A 532 -23.28 -31.67 40.09
C SER A 532 -23.51 -33.04 40.73
N LEU A 533 -24.15 -33.98 40.02
CA LEU A 533 -24.54 -35.30 40.58
C LEU A 533 -23.57 -36.44 40.24
N GLY A 534 -22.59 -36.19 39.37
CA GLY A 534 -21.72 -37.22 38.81
C GLY A 534 -22.40 -38.06 37.73
N SER A 535 -21.80 -39.19 37.37
CA SER A 535 -22.35 -40.06 36.33
C SER A 535 -23.61 -40.79 36.80
N PRO A 536 -24.68 -40.84 35.99
CA PRO A 536 -25.89 -41.59 36.32
C PRO A 536 -25.63 -43.10 36.33
N ASN A 537 -26.38 -43.84 37.15
CA ASN A 537 -26.32 -45.30 37.18
C ASN A 537 -26.88 -45.93 35.91
N LYS A 538 -27.82 -45.27 35.24
CA LYS A 538 -28.39 -45.72 33.97
C LYS A 538 -28.85 -44.53 33.15
N ILE A 539 -28.59 -44.56 31.85
CA ILE A 539 -29.10 -43.61 30.87
C ILE A 539 -30.04 -44.36 29.92
N ILE A 540 -31.19 -43.78 29.63
CA ILE A 540 -32.12 -44.27 28.61
C ILE A 540 -32.41 -43.11 27.67
N GLU A 541 -32.05 -43.26 26.39
CA GLU A 541 -32.27 -42.23 25.38
C GLU A 541 -33.41 -42.63 24.44
N LYS A 542 -34.20 -41.64 24.02
CA LYS A 542 -35.24 -41.81 23.01
C LYS A 542 -35.29 -40.57 22.12
N LYS A 543 -35.12 -40.77 20.81
CA LYS A 543 -35.33 -39.71 19.82
C LYS A 543 -36.72 -39.83 19.23
N LYS A 544 -37.45 -38.71 19.14
CA LYS A 544 -38.71 -38.62 18.40
C LYS A 544 -38.70 -37.30 17.63
N LEU A 545 -38.77 -37.38 16.29
CA LEU A 545 -38.62 -36.24 15.39
C LEU A 545 -37.28 -35.50 15.60
N ASN A 546 -37.31 -34.21 15.95
CA ASN A 546 -36.16 -33.33 16.20
C ASN A 546 -35.88 -33.12 17.71
N GLU A 547 -36.54 -33.86 18.59
CA GLU A 547 -36.36 -33.73 20.03
C GLU A 547 -35.68 -34.97 20.61
N GLN A 548 -34.64 -34.72 21.40
CA GLN A 548 -33.87 -35.75 22.10
C GLN A 548 -34.33 -35.81 23.56
N TYR A 549 -34.91 -36.95 23.94
CA TYR A 549 -35.32 -37.22 25.31
C TYR A 549 -34.33 -38.16 25.99
N GLU A 550 -33.93 -37.85 27.22
CA GLU A 550 -32.99 -38.65 27.98
C GLU A 550 -33.48 -38.82 29.41
N LEU A 551 -33.46 -40.05 29.91
CA LEU A 551 -33.77 -40.37 31.30
C LEU A 551 -32.49 -40.83 31.99
N LEU A 552 -32.10 -40.10 33.03
CA LEU A 552 -30.97 -40.39 33.88
C LEU A 552 -31.48 -40.97 35.18
N VAL A 553 -30.96 -42.12 35.57
CA VAL A 553 -31.31 -42.79 36.82
C VAL A 553 -30.13 -42.68 37.77
N TYR A 554 -30.36 -42.07 38.93
CA TYR A 554 -29.40 -42.00 40.03
C TYR A 554 -29.88 -42.84 41.22
N LYS A 555 -28.93 -43.38 41.98
CA LYS A 555 -29.16 -44.05 43.26
C LYS A 555 -28.31 -43.35 44.31
N ILE A 556 -28.94 -42.50 45.10
CA ILE A 556 -28.30 -41.68 46.15
C ILE A 556 -28.89 -42.13 47.48
N ASP A 557 -28.05 -42.53 48.44
CA ASP A 557 -28.47 -43.00 49.77
C ASP A 557 -29.60 -44.05 49.74
N ASN A 558 -29.49 -45.01 48.81
CA ASN A 558 -30.48 -46.05 48.55
C ASN A 558 -31.85 -45.60 48.00
N ILE A 559 -32.04 -44.31 47.72
CA ILE A 559 -33.23 -43.75 47.07
C ILE A 559 -32.98 -43.62 45.57
N LYS A 560 -33.97 -43.95 44.74
CA LYS A 560 -33.83 -43.91 43.28
C LYS A 560 -34.41 -42.62 42.71
N TYR A 561 -33.58 -41.84 42.03
CA TYR A 561 -34.01 -40.63 41.34
C TYR A 561 -34.02 -40.86 39.84
N ARG A 562 -35.02 -40.31 39.16
CA ARG A 562 -35.20 -40.36 37.71
C ARG A 562 -35.31 -38.93 37.20
N LEU A 563 -34.31 -38.49 36.46
CA LEU A 563 -34.22 -37.14 35.92
C LEU A 563 -34.49 -37.21 34.42
N PHE A 564 -35.48 -36.46 33.96
CA PHE A 564 -35.89 -36.43 32.55
C PHE A 564 -35.37 -35.17 31.88
N PHE A 565 -34.74 -35.35 30.73
CA PHE A 565 -34.20 -34.28 29.92
C PHE A 565 -34.89 -34.24 28.58
N LYS A 566 -35.12 -33.02 28.09
CA LYS A 566 -35.54 -32.75 26.72
C LYS A 566 -34.53 -31.77 26.12
N ASN A 567 -33.90 -32.16 25.01
CA ASN A 567 -32.84 -31.37 24.34
C ASN A 567 -31.77 -30.87 25.31
N LYS A 568 -31.29 -31.76 26.18
CA LYS A 568 -30.28 -31.45 27.21
C LYS A 568 -30.72 -30.48 28.31
N VAL A 569 -32.02 -30.22 28.47
CA VAL A 569 -32.57 -29.43 29.59
C VAL A 569 -33.35 -30.32 30.54
N LEU A 570 -33.09 -30.22 31.85
CA LEU A 570 -33.79 -30.98 32.89
C LEU A 570 -35.24 -30.50 32.97
N ILE A 571 -36.20 -31.36 32.65
CA ILE A 571 -37.63 -31.03 32.63
C ILE A 571 -38.41 -31.65 33.77
N ASP A 572 -37.92 -32.74 34.39
CA ASP A 572 -38.62 -33.40 35.49
C ASP A 572 -37.68 -34.25 36.38
N VAL A 573 -38.07 -34.46 37.64
CA VAL A 573 -37.36 -35.27 38.64
C VAL A 573 -38.35 -36.11 39.45
N GLU A 574 -38.35 -37.43 39.25
CA GLU A 574 -39.14 -38.36 40.07
C GLU A 574 -38.27 -39.02 41.15
N ARG A 575 -38.82 -39.16 42.37
CA ARG A 575 -38.24 -39.95 43.47
C ARG A 575 -39.00 -41.27 43.63
N LYS A 576 -38.28 -42.39 43.71
CA LYS A 576 -38.81 -43.74 43.97
C LYS A 576 -38.11 -44.45 45.13
#